data_AF-A0A946ZNG1-F1
#
_entry.id   AF-A0A946ZNG1-F1
#
_cell.length_a   1.000
_cell.length_b   1.000
_cell.length_c   1.000
_cell.angle_alpha   90.00
_cell.angle_beta   90.00
_cell.angle_gamma   90.00
#
_symmetry.space_group_name_H-M   'P 1'
#
loop_
_entity.id
_entity.type
_entity.pdbx_description
1 polymer ?
#
loop_
_entity_poly.entity_id
_entity_poly.type
_entity_poly.pdbx_seq_one_letter_code
_entity_poly.pdbx_strand_id
1 'polypeptide(L)'
;MKKFKFSLLALATVLMSCSNDGDNSDTNPEPMGPVPRTAIADAAFEQFLVDLGVDDAVDGSVITSEAEKVTSLVMNDEGINSLQGIADFILLENLWVNDNQISSLDLSSNTLLKFVYVQNNALTNINVSNLDILEKLSVPGNNLTQLDISDSSTLQLLEIYDNTLGAIDLSAIPNSLQLNTFAVENNPLTCIKVNEEILNDIPSQWTKDMEDTYSLSCN
;
A
#
# COMPACT_ATOMS: atom_id res chain seq x y z
N MET A 1 17.88 -16.17 -1.51
CA MET A 1 16.61 -16.59 -0.87
C MET A 1 15.80 -17.40 -1.87
N LYS A 2 15.09 -18.45 -1.45
CA LYS A 2 14.30 -19.31 -2.37
C LYS A 2 13.03 -18.55 -2.76
N LYS A 3 12.89 -18.17 -4.03
CA LYS A 3 11.65 -17.60 -4.59
C LYS A 3 10.53 -18.64 -4.42
N PHE A 4 9.58 -18.39 -3.52
CA PHE A 4 8.36 -19.18 -3.41
C PHE A 4 7.42 -18.72 -4.53
N LYS A 5 7.19 -19.59 -5.53
CA LYS A 5 6.19 -19.35 -6.57
C LYS A 5 4.81 -19.61 -5.99
N PHE A 6 4.04 -18.56 -5.72
CA PHE A 6 2.59 -18.68 -5.56
C PHE A 6 1.98 -18.73 -6.96
N SER A 7 1.59 -19.92 -7.40
CA SER A 7 0.80 -20.09 -8.62
C SER A 7 -0.63 -19.64 -8.32
N LEU A 8 -1.03 -18.47 -8.82
CA LEU A 8 -2.43 -18.09 -8.84
C LEU A 8 -3.12 -18.94 -9.91
N LEU A 9 -3.94 -19.91 -9.50
CA LEU A 9 -4.70 -20.74 -10.42
C LEU A 9 -5.89 -19.92 -10.95
N ALA A 10 -5.73 -19.29 -12.10
CA ALA A 10 -6.84 -18.68 -12.82
C ALA A 10 -7.77 -19.80 -13.36
N LEU A 11 -8.82 -20.12 -12.61
CA LEU A 11 -9.86 -21.03 -13.05
C LEU A 11 -10.82 -20.27 -13.98
N ALA A 12 -10.52 -20.23 -15.27
CA ALA A 12 -11.46 -19.76 -16.29
C ALA A 12 -12.54 -20.84 -16.50
N THR A 13 -13.65 -20.77 -15.75
CA THR A 13 -14.82 -21.58 -16.06
C THR A 13 -15.58 -20.96 -17.23
N VAL A 14 -15.31 -21.47 -18.44
CA VAL A 14 -16.19 -21.27 -19.59
C VAL A 14 -17.49 -22.05 -19.34
N LEU A 15 -18.55 -21.35 -18.94
CA LEU A 15 -19.90 -21.91 -18.98
C LEU A 15 -20.41 -21.82 -20.42
N MET A 16 -20.32 -22.94 -21.14
CA MET A 16 -21.09 -23.15 -22.36
C MET A 16 -22.55 -23.43 -21.95
N SER A 17 -23.40 -22.40 -22.01
CA SER A 17 -24.84 -22.59 -22.03
C SER A 17 -25.27 -22.91 -23.46
N CYS A 18 -25.49 -24.18 -23.78
CA CYS A 18 -26.23 -24.54 -24.98
C CYS A 18 -27.73 -24.35 -24.70
N SER A 19 -28.30 -23.20 -25.09
CA SER A 19 -29.73 -23.10 -25.37
C SER A 19 -29.92 -23.33 -26.86
N ASN A 20 -30.49 -24.49 -27.19
CA ASN A 20 -30.87 -24.86 -28.54
C ASN A 20 -32.28 -24.32 -28.80
N ASP A 21 -32.38 -23.04 -29.16
CA ASP A 21 -33.58 -22.49 -29.79
C ASP A 21 -33.17 -21.88 -31.14
N GLY A 22 -33.74 -22.44 -32.20
CA GLY A 22 -33.47 -22.03 -33.56
C GLY A 22 -34.01 -20.64 -33.83
N ASP A 23 -33.10 -19.67 -33.95
CA ASP A 23 -33.25 -18.55 -34.85
C ASP A 23 -31.88 -18.24 -35.47
N ASN A 24 -31.77 -18.42 -36.78
CA ASN A 24 -30.57 -18.14 -37.54
C ASN A 24 -30.64 -16.68 -37.99
N SER A 25 -30.43 -15.76 -37.05
CA SER A 25 -30.27 -14.33 -37.33
C SER A 25 -28.96 -13.85 -36.69
N ASP A 26 -27.97 -13.58 -37.55
CA ASP A 26 -26.71 -12.87 -37.30
C ASP A 26 -26.06 -13.03 -35.92
N THR A 27 -25.35 -14.15 -35.71
CA THR A 27 -24.38 -14.29 -34.61
C THR A 27 -22.96 -14.02 -35.09
N ASN A 28 -22.74 -12.92 -35.82
CA ASN A 28 -21.38 -12.43 -35.94
C ASN A 28 -21.05 -11.78 -34.58
N PRO A 29 -20.22 -12.39 -33.71
CA PRO A 29 -19.86 -11.73 -32.47
C PRO A 29 -19.26 -10.38 -32.85
N GLU A 30 -19.85 -9.30 -32.33
CA GLU A 30 -19.25 -7.97 -32.50
C GLU A 30 -17.77 -8.07 -32.11
N PRO A 31 -16.85 -7.49 -32.89
CA PRO A 31 -15.43 -7.56 -32.56
C PRO A 31 -15.25 -7.05 -31.15
N MET A 32 -14.86 -7.93 -30.24
CA MET A 32 -14.55 -7.54 -28.87
C MET A 32 -13.54 -6.39 -28.98
N GLY A 33 -13.90 -5.25 -28.40
CA GLY A 33 -13.00 -4.10 -28.35
C GLY A 33 -11.65 -4.51 -27.75
N PRO A 34 -10.61 -3.68 -27.92
CA PRO A 34 -9.30 -3.97 -27.32
C PRO A 34 -9.48 -4.27 -25.83
N VAL A 35 -8.87 -5.37 -25.37
CA VAL A 35 -8.89 -5.75 -23.96
C VAL A 35 -8.26 -4.61 -23.15
N PRO A 36 -8.93 -4.07 -22.12
CA PRO A 36 -8.36 -3.01 -21.29
C PRO A 36 -7.03 -3.43 -20.66
N ARG A 37 -6.07 -2.50 -20.68
CA ARG A 37 -4.74 -2.70 -20.08
C ARG A 37 -4.38 -1.55 -19.15
N THR A 38 -3.78 -1.90 -18.04
CA THR A 38 -3.20 -0.99 -17.05
C THR A 38 -1.77 -0.70 -17.45
N ALA A 39 -1.41 0.57 -17.58
CA ALA A 39 -0.05 0.96 -17.93
C ALA A 39 0.91 0.75 -16.75
N ILE A 40 1.99 0.00 -16.97
CA ILE A 40 3.04 -0.29 -16.00
C ILE A 40 4.37 0.16 -16.61
N ALA A 41 4.72 1.44 -16.43
CA ALA A 41 5.90 2.01 -17.10
C ALA A 41 7.24 1.54 -16.51
N ASP A 42 7.25 1.09 -15.25
CA ASP A 42 8.45 0.58 -14.61
C ASP A 42 8.65 -0.89 -14.97
N ALA A 43 9.69 -1.19 -15.74
CA ALA A 43 9.97 -2.53 -16.22
C ALA A 43 10.30 -3.53 -15.10
N ALA A 44 10.80 -3.07 -13.95
CA ALA A 44 11.04 -3.95 -12.80
C ALA A 44 9.72 -4.34 -12.12
N PHE A 45 8.80 -3.38 -11.97
CA PHE A 45 7.45 -3.65 -11.49
C PHE A 45 6.74 -4.64 -12.43
N GLU A 46 6.78 -4.40 -13.74
CA GLU A 46 6.17 -5.29 -14.72
C GLU A 46 6.83 -6.68 -14.75
N GLN A 47 8.16 -6.75 -14.69
CA GLN A 47 8.88 -8.02 -14.62
C GLN A 47 8.48 -8.83 -13.39
N PHE A 48 8.18 -8.17 -12.27
CA PHE A 48 7.64 -8.84 -11.08
C PHE A 48 6.25 -9.42 -11.35
N LEU A 49 5.37 -8.70 -12.05
CA LEU A 49 4.05 -9.20 -12.44
C LEU A 49 4.14 -10.41 -13.38
N VAL A 50 5.10 -10.41 -14.31
CA VAL A 50 5.42 -11.56 -15.17
C VAL A 50 5.91 -12.75 -14.32
N ASP A 51 6.81 -12.51 -13.37
CA ASP A 51 7.33 -13.55 -12.47
C ASP A 51 6.22 -14.18 -11.59
N LEU A 52 5.19 -13.41 -11.24
CA LEU A 52 3.99 -13.89 -10.55
C LEU A 52 2.98 -14.60 -11.46
N GLY A 53 3.11 -14.46 -12.78
CA GLY A 53 2.14 -14.96 -13.76
C GLY A 53 0.84 -14.14 -13.83
N VAL A 54 0.88 -12.89 -13.36
CA VAL A 54 -0.20 -11.91 -13.54
C VAL A 54 -0.13 -11.31 -14.95
N ASP A 55 1.08 -11.20 -15.49
CA ASP A 55 1.36 -10.67 -16.82
C ASP A 55 2.12 -11.69 -17.68
N ASP A 56 2.09 -11.53 -19.01
CA ASP A 56 2.68 -12.48 -19.97
C ASP A 56 4.02 -12.02 -20.56
N ALA A 57 4.28 -10.71 -20.59
CA ALA A 57 5.52 -10.13 -21.05
C ALA A 57 5.80 -8.79 -20.36
N VAL A 58 7.04 -8.31 -20.48
CA VAL A 58 7.39 -6.93 -20.09
C VAL A 58 7.17 -6.04 -21.32
N ASP A 59 5.95 -5.55 -21.50
CA ASP A 59 5.50 -4.76 -22.65
C ASP A 59 5.00 -3.34 -22.32
N GLY A 60 5.15 -2.90 -21.09
CA GLY A 60 4.72 -1.62 -20.52
C GLY A 60 3.30 -1.64 -19.97
N SER A 61 2.66 -2.80 -19.85
CA SER A 61 1.26 -2.89 -19.42
C SER A 61 0.83 -4.30 -19.03
N VAL A 62 -0.18 -4.40 -18.18
CA VAL A 62 -0.82 -5.67 -17.80
C VAL A 62 -2.31 -5.64 -18.14
N ILE A 63 -2.93 -6.80 -18.38
CA ILE A 63 -4.40 -6.88 -18.54
C ILE A 63 -5.08 -6.40 -17.25
N THR A 64 -5.92 -5.37 -17.34
CA THR A 64 -6.53 -4.72 -16.16
C THR A 64 -7.31 -5.72 -15.31
N SER A 65 -8.08 -6.62 -15.94
CA SER A 65 -8.84 -7.64 -15.19
C SER A 65 -7.98 -8.66 -14.45
N GLU A 66 -6.69 -8.80 -14.78
CA GLU A 66 -5.75 -9.64 -14.02
C GLU A 66 -5.15 -8.84 -12.85
N ALA A 67 -4.80 -7.57 -13.06
CA ALA A 67 -4.35 -6.67 -12.00
C ALA A 67 -5.40 -6.50 -10.89
N GLU A 68 -6.68 -6.33 -11.26
CA GLU A 68 -7.80 -6.17 -10.32
C GLU A 68 -7.96 -7.36 -9.36
N LYS A 69 -7.46 -8.55 -9.71
CA LYS A 69 -7.57 -9.77 -8.88
C LYS A 69 -6.45 -9.90 -7.85
N VAL A 70 -5.39 -9.11 -7.96
CA VAL A 70 -4.21 -9.22 -7.10
C VAL A 70 -4.51 -8.65 -5.71
N THR A 71 -4.27 -9.47 -4.68
CA THR A 71 -4.52 -9.09 -3.27
C THR A 71 -3.24 -8.85 -2.46
N SER A 72 -2.09 -9.21 -3.00
CA SER A 72 -0.80 -9.08 -2.33
C SER A 72 0.33 -8.88 -3.32
N LEU A 73 1.14 -7.84 -3.08
CA LEU A 73 2.38 -7.56 -3.80
C LEU A 73 3.52 -7.41 -2.81
N VAL A 74 4.57 -8.23 -2.97
CA VAL A 74 5.77 -8.20 -2.14
C VAL A 74 6.99 -8.06 -3.05
N MET A 75 7.38 -6.81 -3.30
CA MET A 75 8.34 -6.38 -4.32
C MET A 75 9.53 -5.65 -3.67
N ASN A 76 10.12 -6.25 -2.64
CA ASN A 76 11.24 -5.63 -1.92
C ASN A 76 12.55 -5.82 -2.70
N ASP A 77 13.40 -4.80 -2.78
CA ASP A 77 14.71 -4.85 -3.46
C ASP A 77 14.61 -5.33 -4.92
N GLU A 78 13.58 -4.87 -5.63
CA GLU A 78 13.36 -5.21 -7.05
C GLU A 78 13.88 -4.11 -8.00
N GLY A 79 14.39 -2.99 -7.45
CA GLY A 79 14.88 -1.86 -8.25
C GLY A 79 13.77 -1.02 -8.87
N ILE A 80 12.59 -1.00 -8.25
CA ILE A 80 11.40 -0.28 -8.70
C ILE A 80 11.57 1.21 -8.41
N ASN A 81 11.25 2.04 -9.40
CA ASN A 81 11.28 3.50 -9.30
C ASN A 81 9.86 4.09 -9.27
N SER A 82 8.89 3.39 -9.84
CA SER A 82 7.51 3.86 -9.93
C SER A 82 6.50 2.72 -9.84
N LEU A 83 5.44 2.93 -9.04
CA LEU A 83 4.26 2.08 -9.02
C LEU A 83 3.12 2.66 -9.86
N GLN A 84 3.43 3.37 -10.95
CA GLN A 84 2.40 3.79 -11.89
C GLN A 84 1.56 2.57 -12.32
N GLY A 85 0.23 2.73 -12.28
CA GLY A 85 -0.72 1.66 -12.55
C GLY A 85 -1.26 0.94 -11.30
N ILE A 86 -0.66 1.15 -10.12
CA ILE A 86 -1.10 0.49 -8.87
C ILE A 86 -2.57 0.78 -8.51
N ALA A 87 -3.14 1.89 -8.98
CA ALA A 87 -4.53 2.26 -8.76
C ALA A 87 -5.54 1.22 -9.28
N ASP A 88 -5.18 0.44 -10.31
CA ASP A 88 -6.05 -0.60 -10.88
C ASP A 88 -6.00 -1.93 -10.09
N PHE A 89 -5.12 -2.03 -9.09
CA PHE A 89 -5.02 -3.18 -8.18
C PHE A 89 -6.05 -3.02 -7.04
N ILE A 90 -7.33 -2.95 -7.42
CA ILE A 90 -8.43 -2.56 -6.53
C ILE A 90 -8.69 -3.53 -5.36
N LEU A 91 -8.26 -4.78 -5.48
CA LEU A 91 -8.39 -5.80 -4.41
C LEU A 91 -7.11 -5.94 -3.55
N LEU A 92 -6.12 -5.05 -3.72
CA LEU A 92 -4.85 -5.13 -3.00
C LEU A 92 -5.04 -4.90 -1.49
N GLU A 93 -4.67 -5.90 -0.69
CA GLU A 93 -4.73 -5.83 0.78
C GLU A 93 -3.34 -5.69 1.42
N ASN A 94 -2.29 -6.14 0.72
CA ASN A 94 -0.92 -6.20 1.22
C ASN A 94 0.05 -5.60 0.20
N LEU A 95 0.78 -4.56 0.57
CA LEU A 95 1.79 -3.94 -0.27
C LEU A 95 3.13 -3.81 0.47
N TRP A 96 4.15 -4.48 -0.04
CA TRP A 96 5.52 -4.41 0.48
C TRP A 96 6.43 -4.03 -0.68
N VAL A 97 7.08 -2.87 -0.58
CA VAL A 97 7.95 -2.31 -1.62
C VAL A 97 9.21 -1.71 -0.98
N ASN A 98 9.72 -2.37 0.06
CA ASN A 98 10.90 -1.95 0.79
C ASN A 98 12.14 -1.94 -0.10
N ASP A 99 13.12 -1.11 0.23
CA ASP A 99 14.44 -1.08 -0.43
C ASP A 99 14.33 -0.84 -1.95
N ASN A 100 13.55 0.17 -2.33
CA ASN A 100 13.36 0.58 -3.72
C ASN A 100 13.71 2.07 -3.88
N GLN A 101 13.37 2.66 -5.03
CA GLN A 101 13.71 4.04 -5.38
C GLN A 101 12.45 4.88 -5.63
N ILE A 102 11.35 4.54 -4.95
CA ILE A 102 10.04 5.18 -5.12
C ILE A 102 10.06 6.57 -4.47
N SER A 103 9.83 7.62 -5.27
CA SER A 103 9.74 9.01 -4.79
C SER A 103 8.31 9.52 -4.61
N SER A 104 7.33 8.83 -5.20
CA SER A 104 5.90 9.16 -5.11
C SER A 104 5.05 7.90 -5.10
N LEU A 105 4.06 7.85 -4.23
CA LEU A 105 3.17 6.72 -4.06
C LEU A 105 1.73 7.19 -3.86
N ASP A 106 0.86 6.90 -4.83
CA ASP A 106 -0.57 7.18 -4.76
C ASP A 106 -1.33 5.87 -4.54
N LEU A 107 -1.97 5.74 -3.37
CA LEU A 107 -2.76 4.58 -2.95
C LEU A 107 -4.25 4.91 -2.83
N SER A 108 -4.69 6.05 -3.39
CA SER A 108 -6.04 6.59 -3.17
C SER A 108 -7.17 5.67 -3.64
N SER A 109 -6.88 4.76 -4.58
CA SER A 109 -7.83 3.77 -5.13
C SER A 109 -7.71 2.39 -4.47
N ASN A 110 -6.66 2.13 -3.69
CA ASN A 110 -6.38 0.84 -3.05
C ASN A 110 -7.02 0.77 -1.65
N THR A 111 -8.31 1.07 -1.54
CA THR A 111 -9.03 1.26 -0.26
C THR A 111 -9.14 -0.02 0.59
N LEU A 112 -8.73 -1.17 0.06
CA LEU A 112 -8.69 -2.44 0.78
C LEU A 112 -7.32 -2.76 1.42
N LEU A 113 -6.34 -1.86 1.30
CA LEU A 113 -5.02 -2.03 1.92
C LEU A 113 -5.12 -2.07 3.45
N LYS A 114 -4.61 -3.17 4.02
CA LYS A 114 -4.47 -3.38 5.46
C LYS A 114 -3.04 -3.18 5.91
N PHE A 115 -2.07 -3.57 5.07
CA PHE A 115 -0.65 -3.48 5.42
C PHE A 115 0.15 -2.85 4.31
N VAL A 116 0.86 -1.78 4.65
CA VAL A 116 1.69 -0.99 3.74
C VAL A 116 3.09 -0.86 4.34
N TYR A 117 4.08 -1.45 3.65
CA TYR A 117 5.50 -1.39 4.01
C TYR A 117 6.28 -0.78 2.84
N VAL A 118 6.90 0.37 3.07
CA VAL A 118 7.60 1.17 2.05
C VAL A 118 8.94 1.67 2.60
N GLN A 119 9.62 0.83 3.38
CA GLN A 119 10.91 1.14 4.01
C GLN A 119 11.98 1.49 2.97
N ASN A 120 12.93 2.35 3.33
CA ASN A 120 14.13 2.64 2.54
C ASN A 120 13.80 3.00 1.09
N ASN A 121 13.07 4.09 0.92
CA ASN A 121 12.68 4.65 -0.36
C ASN A 121 12.99 6.17 -0.37
N ALA A 122 12.44 6.91 -1.33
CA ALA A 122 12.66 8.35 -1.46
C ALA A 122 11.37 9.17 -1.28
N LEU A 123 10.37 8.64 -0.56
CA LEU A 123 9.10 9.34 -0.38
C LEU A 123 9.28 10.64 0.40
N THR A 124 8.63 11.71 -0.06
CA THR A 124 8.54 13.00 0.65
C THR A 124 7.19 13.22 1.32
N ASN A 125 6.19 12.47 0.88
CA ASN A 125 4.84 12.46 1.42
C ASN A 125 4.21 11.09 1.15
N ILE A 126 3.20 10.75 1.96
CA ILE A 126 2.29 9.63 1.72
C ILE A 126 0.90 10.04 2.23
N ASN A 127 -0.14 9.79 1.44
CA ASN A 127 -1.52 10.02 1.84
C ASN A 127 -2.19 8.68 2.16
N VAL A 128 -2.70 8.55 3.39
CA VAL A 128 -3.40 7.36 3.87
C VAL A 128 -4.85 7.64 4.28
N SER A 129 -5.39 8.83 3.96
CA SER A 129 -6.73 9.27 4.38
C SER A 129 -7.88 8.40 3.85
N ASN A 130 -7.67 7.67 2.75
CA ASN A 130 -8.67 6.81 2.12
C ASN A 130 -8.49 5.32 2.47
N LEU A 131 -7.52 5.00 3.35
CA LEU A 131 -7.21 3.63 3.73
C LEU A 131 -7.91 3.30 5.06
N ASP A 132 -9.25 3.28 5.04
CA ASP A 132 -10.12 3.18 6.23
C ASP A 132 -9.89 1.92 7.08
N ILE A 133 -9.29 0.88 6.48
CA ILE A 133 -9.00 -0.40 7.13
C ILE A 133 -7.49 -0.65 7.30
N LEU A 134 -6.66 0.41 7.21
CA LEU A 134 -5.22 0.31 7.36
C LEU A 134 -4.84 -0.06 8.79
N GLU A 135 -4.32 -1.27 8.96
CA GLU A 135 -3.89 -1.79 10.26
C GLU A 135 -2.40 -1.50 10.51
N LYS A 136 -1.56 -1.49 9.47
CA LYS A 136 -0.10 -1.31 9.61
C LYS A 136 0.47 -0.41 8.54
N LEU A 137 1.18 0.62 8.98
CA LEU A 137 1.96 1.51 8.15
C LEU A 137 3.41 1.53 8.62
N SER A 138 4.33 1.13 7.74
CA SER A 138 5.77 1.21 7.99
C SER A 138 6.42 1.91 6.81
N VAL A 139 6.89 3.14 7.05
CA VAL A 139 7.63 3.98 6.10
C VAL A 139 9.01 4.47 6.59
N PRO A 140 9.78 3.71 7.41
CA PRO A 140 11.13 4.10 7.78
C PRO A 140 12.09 4.39 6.63
N GLY A 141 13.10 5.23 6.86
CA GLY A 141 14.16 5.49 5.89
C GLY A 141 13.64 6.18 4.62
N ASN A 142 12.76 7.16 4.80
CA ASN A 142 12.25 8.02 3.73
C ASN A 142 12.59 9.49 4.05
N ASN A 143 12.02 10.42 3.29
CA ASN A 143 12.21 11.86 3.47
C ASN A 143 10.88 12.56 3.81
N LEU A 144 10.00 11.89 4.56
CA LEU A 144 8.71 12.46 4.93
C LEU A 144 8.92 13.68 5.82
N THR A 145 8.22 14.78 5.52
CA THR A 145 8.24 16.01 6.34
C THR A 145 7.00 16.14 7.22
N GLN A 146 5.94 15.42 6.87
CA GLN A 146 4.66 15.40 7.56
C GLN A 146 3.98 14.05 7.31
N LEU A 147 3.11 13.66 8.23
CA LEU A 147 2.22 12.53 8.07
C LEU A 147 0.91 12.84 8.81
N ASP A 148 -0.20 12.68 8.12
CA ASP A 148 -1.54 12.78 8.70
C ASP A 148 -2.14 11.38 8.82
N ILE A 149 -2.60 11.05 10.02
CA ILE A 149 -3.25 9.78 10.37
C ILE A 149 -4.58 10.01 11.09
N SER A 150 -5.16 11.21 11.01
CA SER A 150 -6.38 11.55 11.76
C SER A 150 -7.57 10.64 11.44
N ASP A 151 -7.62 10.14 10.20
CA ASP A 151 -8.68 9.26 9.70
C ASP A 151 -8.31 7.76 9.85
N SER A 152 -7.07 7.47 10.24
CA SER A 152 -6.57 6.10 10.46
C SER A 152 -6.96 5.56 11.84
N SER A 153 -8.27 5.55 12.14
CA SER A 153 -8.83 4.60 13.13
C SER A 153 -8.45 3.18 12.68
N THR A 154 -8.53 2.08 13.42
CA THR A 154 -7.97 0.77 12.98
C THR A 154 -6.43 0.64 12.90
N LEU A 155 -5.66 1.72 12.77
CA LEU A 155 -4.19 1.64 12.74
C LEU A 155 -3.63 1.08 14.06
N GLN A 156 -2.85 0.02 13.97
CA GLN A 156 -2.28 -0.72 15.10
C GLN A 156 -0.76 -0.64 15.19
N LEU A 157 -0.10 -0.41 14.06
CA LEU A 157 1.35 -0.25 13.98
C LEU A 157 1.67 0.94 13.09
N LEU A 158 2.47 1.86 13.64
CA LEU A 158 3.02 3.00 12.91
C LEU A 158 4.53 3.07 13.13
N GLU A 159 5.29 2.75 12.09
CA GLU A 159 6.74 2.93 12.08
C GLU A 159 7.09 4.02 11.06
N ILE A 160 7.70 5.10 11.55
CA ILE A 160 8.02 6.32 10.79
C ILE A 160 9.41 6.87 11.17
N TYR A 161 10.26 6.05 11.80
CA TYR A 161 11.62 6.41 12.17
C TYR A 161 12.49 6.70 10.93
N ASP A 162 13.64 7.37 11.10
CA ASP A 162 14.54 7.74 10.00
C ASP A 162 13.82 8.52 8.88
N ASN A 163 13.21 9.64 9.25
CA ASN A 163 12.55 10.58 8.33
C ASN A 163 12.90 12.03 8.71
N THR A 164 12.14 13.01 8.21
CA THR A 164 12.37 14.44 8.48
C THR A 164 11.15 15.14 9.07
N LEU A 165 10.30 14.41 9.82
CA LEU A 165 9.11 14.97 10.43
C LEU A 165 9.48 16.00 11.51
N GLY A 166 8.89 17.19 11.43
CA GLY A 166 9.00 18.22 12.48
C GLY A 166 7.90 18.15 13.55
N ALA A 167 6.80 17.45 13.26
CA ALA A 167 5.71 17.19 14.20
C ALA A 167 4.97 15.91 13.80
N ILE A 168 4.30 15.29 14.78
CA ILE A 168 3.33 14.22 14.57
C ILE A 168 2.18 14.38 15.57
N ASP A 169 0.95 14.20 15.08
CA ASP A 169 -0.27 14.28 15.90
C ASP A 169 -0.95 12.92 15.97
N LEU A 170 -0.91 12.32 17.16
CA LEU A 170 -1.54 11.06 17.51
C LEU A 170 -2.80 11.27 18.37
N SER A 171 -3.27 12.51 18.55
CA SER A 171 -4.43 12.79 19.41
C SER A 171 -5.75 12.21 18.90
N ALA A 172 -5.82 11.84 17.61
CA ALA A 172 -6.94 11.12 17.02
C ALA A 172 -6.96 9.62 17.35
N ILE A 173 -5.84 9.03 17.80
CA ILE A 173 -5.80 7.65 18.27
C ILE A 173 -6.55 7.60 19.61
N PRO A 174 -7.62 6.79 19.76
CA PRO A 174 -8.46 6.84 20.95
C PRO A 174 -7.71 6.35 22.19
N ASN A 175 -6.92 5.27 22.09
CA ASN A 175 -6.22 4.71 23.23
C ASN A 175 -4.97 3.90 22.85
N SER A 176 -4.18 3.56 23.87
CA SER A 176 -2.95 2.76 23.79
C SER A 176 -3.15 1.33 23.26
N LEU A 177 -4.36 0.76 23.40
CA LEU A 177 -4.69 -0.59 22.90
C LEU A 177 -4.97 -0.60 21.40
N GLN A 178 -5.27 0.56 20.80
CA GLN A 178 -5.40 0.67 19.36
C GLN A 178 -4.03 0.70 18.70
N LEU A 179 -3.22 1.72 18.96
CA LEU A 179 -1.87 1.85 18.39
C LEU A 179 -0.85 1.14 19.29
N ASN A 180 -0.74 -0.17 19.11
CA ASN A 180 0.09 -1.05 19.92
C ASN A 180 1.59 -0.80 19.73
N THR A 181 2.01 -0.45 18.52
CA THR A 181 3.41 -0.19 18.17
C THR A 181 3.53 1.17 17.50
N PHE A 182 4.45 1.99 18.02
CA PHE A 182 4.79 3.29 17.45
C PHE A 182 6.30 3.51 17.54
N ALA A 183 6.94 3.82 16.43
CA ALA A 183 8.37 4.12 16.39
C ALA A 183 8.62 5.34 15.50
N VAL A 184 9.26 6.37 16.04
CA VAL A 184 9.46 7.67 15.37
C VAL A 184 10.87 8.25 15.56
N GLU A 185 11.80 7.46 16.10
CA GLU A 185 13.19 7.86 16.31
C GLU A 185 13.83 8.45 15.04
N ASN A 186 14.89 9.25 15.22
CA ASN A 186 15.62 9.88 14.13
C ASN A 186 14.71 10.74 13.22
N ASN A 187 13.83 11.51 13.85
CA ASN A 187 13.13 12.62 13.22
C ASN A 187 13.47 13.92 13.96
N PRO A 188 13.50 15.09 13.30
CA PRO A 188 13.74 16.39 13.94
C PRO A 188 12.51 16.89 14.71
N LEU A 189 11.89 16.01 15.49
CA LEU A 189 10.78 16.33 16.37
C LEU A 189 11.29 17.06 17.62
N THR A 190 10.36 17.76 18.27
CA THR A 190 10.53 18.20 19.66
C THR A 190 9.32 17.81 20.51
N CYS A 191 8.22 17.42 19.87
CA CYS A 191 6.94 17.16 20.49
C CYS A 191 6.11 16.18 19.66
N ILE A 192 5.51 15.21 20.35
CA ILE A 192 4.57 14.23 19.83
C ILE A 192 3.24 14.55 20.50
N LYS A 193 2.27 15.03 19.72
CA LYS A 193 0.96 15.38 20.26
C LYS A 193 0.16 14.10 20.49
N VAL A 194 -0.37 13.92 21.70
CA VAL A 194 -1.19 12.78 22.10
C VAL A 194 -2.45 13.26 22.82
N ASN A 195 -3.41 12.37 23.06
CA ASN A 195 -4.56 12.67 23.91
C ASN A 195 -4.25 12.39 25.40
N GLU A 196 -5.18 12.74 26.29
CA GLU A 196 -5.03 12.54 27.74
C GLU A 196 -4.95 11.07 28.15
N GLU A 197 -5.64 10.19 27.44
CA GLU A 197 -5.63 8.74 27.72
C GLU A 197 -4.24 8.14 27.48
N ILE A 198 -3.63 8.44 26.32
CA ILE A 198 -2.28 7.99 25.96
C ILE A 198 -1.24 8.64 26.88
N LEU A 199 -1.37 9.94 27.19
CA LEU A 199 -0.38 10.63 28.04
C LEU A 199 -0.29 10.03 29.45
N ASN A 200 -1.40 9.52 29.98
CA ASN A 200 -1.45 8.89 31.30
C ASN A 200 -0.91 7.45 31.32
N ASP A 201 -0.86 6.77 30.17
CA ASP A 201 -0.39 5.39 30.03
C ASP A 201 0.34 5.19 28.69
N ILE A 202 1.54 5.77 28.60
CA ILE A 202 2.38 5.66 27.41
C ILE A 202 2.76 4.18 27.18
N PRO A 203 2.45 3.60 26.01
CA PRO A 203 2.74 2.19 25.76
C PRO A 203 4.24 1.89 25.80
N SER A 204 4.64 0.81 26.47
CA SER A 204 6.04 0.39 26.56
C SER A 204 6.71 0.04 25.21
N GLN A 205 5.90 -0.23 24.18
CA GLN A 205 6.37 -0.53 22.82
C GLN A 205 6.55 0.74 21.98
N TRP A 206 6.21 1.91 22.52
CA TRP A 206 6.41 3.18 21.83
C TRP A 206 7.84 3.66 22.01
N THR A 207 8.47 4.02 20.90
CA THR A 207 9.84 4.48 20.87
C THR A 207 9.94 5.81 20.13
N LYS A 208 10.82 6.67 20.65
CA LYS A 208 11.06 8.05 20.21
C LYS A 208 12.46 8.46 20.64
N ASP A 209 12.97 9.57 20.12
CA ASP A 209 14.23 10.11 20.58
C ASP A 209 14.14 10.59 22.03
N MET A 210 15.29 10.64 22.71
CA MET A 210 15.34 11.07 24.12
C MET A 210 14.79 12.48 24.30
N GLU A 211 14.99 13.34 23.29
CA GLU A 211 14.73 14.78 23.34
C GLU A 211 13.27 15.13 23.02
N ASP A 212 12.54 14.20 22.43
CA ASP A 212 11.13 14.34 22.13
C ASP A 212 10.28 14.28 23.39
N THR A 213 9.14 14.97 23.39
CA THR A 213 8.20 14.94 24.51
C THR A 213 6.80 14.57 24.06
N TYR A 214 6.09 13.78 24.85
CA TYR A 214 4.65 13.59 24.66
C TYR A 214 3.89 14.74 25.32
N SER A 215 2.91 15.33 24.63
CA SER A 215 2.15 16.47 25.15
C SER A 215 0.72 16.50 24.59
N LEU A 216 -0.21 17.13 25.32
CA LEU A 216 -1.55 17.44 24.80
C LEU A 216 -1.55 18.57 23.77
N SER A 217 -0.47 19.37 23.76
CA SER A 217 -0.29 20.50 22.84
C SER A 217 1.20 20.67 22.49
N CYS A 218 1.49 20.70 21.19
CA CYS A 218 2.79 21.10 20.65
C CYS A 218 2.68 22.56 20.17
N ASN A 219 3.66 23.40 20.53
CA ASN A 219 3.71 24.83 20.17
C ASN A 219 4.57 25.07 18.93
#